data_AF-A0AAD0LVJ1-F1
#
_entry.id   AF-A0AAD0LVJ1-F1
#
_cell.length_a   1.000
_cell.length_b   1.000
_cell.length_c   1.000
_cell.angle_alpha   90.00
_cell.angle_beta   90.00
_cell.angle_gamma   90.00
#
_symmetry.space_group_name_H-M   'P 1'
#
loop_
_entity.id
_entity.type
_entity.pdbx_description
1 polymer ?
#
loop_
_entity_poly.entity_id
_entity_poly.type
_entity_poly.pdbx_seq_one_letter_code
_entity_poly.pdbx_strand_id
1 'polypeptide(L)'
;MTGFATQYYQEDTSLPQVESALPLFPVVTIGNKAISMETSYLTDIANTAVHKDDSASWICLHSQEGINYWFISGNEMGRGLLTAIAMAKDGNHKECVASPESIRVSIAKISLLDTTRQDIAQSLGSHELIQKEAFLLYYETPAQGEFTQSNTLSYYFNSDKVRGVIIGQITSN
;
A
#
# COMPACT_ATOMS: atom_id res chain seq x y z
N MET A 1 11.10 5.30 8.24
CA MET A 1 9.86 4.62 8.74
C MET A 1 10.14 3.60 9.85
N THR A 2 9.14 3.15 10.62
CA THR A 2 9.23 1.98 11.53
C THR A 2 8.14 0.94 11.25
N GLY A 3 8.17 -0.20 11.95
CA GLY A 3 7.23 -1.30 11.76
C GLY A 3 7.30 -1.93 10.37
N PHE A 4 6.20 -2.52 9.92
CA PHE A 4 6.09 -3.14 8.61
C PHE A 4 6.43 -2.19 7.45
N ALA A 5 6.18 -0.89 7.58
CA ALA A 5 6.44 0.06 6.51
C ALA A 5 7.93 0.23 6.15
N THR A 6 8.88 -0.29 6.93
CA THR A 6 10.27 -0.36 6.49
C THR A 6 10.46 -1.23 5.25
N GLN A 7 9.53 -2.15 4.98
CA GLN A 7 9.52 -2.98 3.77
C GLN A 7 9.35 -2.16 2.48
N TYR A 8 8.80 -0.95 2.57
CA TYR A 8 8.69 -0.02 1.44
C TYR A 8 10.05 0.23 0.75
N TYR A 9 11.13 0.34 1.52
CA TYR A 9 12.47 0.55 0.95
C TYR A 9 13.07 -0.70 0.30
N GLN A 10 12.48 -1.87 0.51
CA GLN A 10 12.97 -3.15 -0.01
C GLN A 10 12.24 -3.61 -1.27
N GLU A 11 11.15 -2.94 -1.66
CA GLU A 11 10.38 -3.31 -2.86
C GLU A 11 11.21 -3.26 -4.15
N ASP A 12 12.22 -2.39 -4.20
CA ASP A 12 12.95 -2.05 -5.43
C ASP A 12 14.03 -3.07 -5.87
N THR A 13 14.39 -4.08 -5.06
CA THR A 13 15.60 -4.89 -5.36
C THR A 13 15.50 -6.41 -5.24
N SER A 14 14.40 -7.00 -4.73
CA SER A 14 14.38 -8.46 -4.50
C SER A 14 13.06 -9.21 -4.67
N LEU A 15 11.92 -8.51 -4.83
CA LEU A 15 10.65 -9.21 -4.95
C LEU A 15 10.45 -9.80 -6.35
N PRO A 16 10.03 -11.07 -6.48
CA PRO A 16 9.49 -11.57 -7.73
C PRO A 16 8.31 -10.69 -8.16
N GLN A 17 8.39 -10.16 -9.38
CA GLN A 17 7.37 -9.29 -9.95
C GLN A 17 6.57 -10.03 -11.00
N VAL A 18 5.29 -9.71 -11.12
CA VAL A 18 4.44 -10.22 -12.19
C VAL A 18 3.39 -9.20 -12.59
N GLU A 19 3.06 -9.20 -13.87
CA GLU A 19 1.97 -8.40 -14.38
C GLU A 19 0.64 -9.00 -13.89
N SER A 20 -0.20 -8.15 -13.31
CA SER A 20 -1.55 -8.51 -12.90
C SER A 20 -2.48 -8.51 -14.10
N ALA A 21 -3.25 -9.57 -14.28
CA ALA A 21 -4.37 -9.57 -15.23
C ALA A 21 -5.56 -8.70 -14.75
N LEU A 22 -5.58 -8.31 -13.47
CA LEU A 22 -6.63 -7.52 -12.84
C LEU A 22 -6.15 -6.08 -12.59
N PRO A 23 -7.01 -5.07 -12.81
CA PRO A 23 -6.66 -3.70 -12.47
C PRO A 23 -6.38 -3.53 -10.98
N LEU A 24 -5.26 -2.89 -10.66
CA LEU A 24 -4.79 -2.70 -9.28
C LEU A 24 -5.12 -1.31 -8.71
N PHE A 25 -6.21 -0.68 -9.16
CA PHE A 25 -6.58 0.66 -8.71
C PHE A 25 -7.05 0.67 -7.25
N PRO A 26 -6.37 1.40 -6.35
CA PRO A 26 -6.78 1.48 -4.96
C PRO A 26 -7.95 2.42 -4.75
N VAL A 27 -8.85 2.02 -3.85
CA VAL A 27 -9.90 2.86 -3.29
C VAL A 27 -9.63 3.02 -1.81
N VAL A 28 -9.52 4.27 -1.37
CA VAL A 28 -9.14 4.61 0.01
C VAL A 28 -10.17 5.57 0.59
N THR A 29 -10.71 5.23 1.75
CA THR A 29 -11.62 6.11 2.50
C THR A 29 -11.26 6.18 3.97
N ILE A 30 -11.34 7.38 4.54
CA ILE A 30 -11.24 7.62 5.99
C ILE A 30 -12.54 8.29 6.42
N GLY A 31 -13.37 7.56 7.18
CA GLY A 31 -14.76 7.97 7.44
C GLY A 31 -15.51 8.13 6.12
N ASN A 32 -16.03 9.32 5.86
CA ASN A 32 -16.71 9.67 4.60
C ASN A 32 -15.79 10.35 3.56
N LYS A 33 -14.51 10.57 3.88
CA LYS A 33 -13.57 11.25 3.00
C LYS A 33 -12.91 10.24 2.05
N ALA A 34 -13.05 10.47 0.75
CA ALA A 34 -12.25 9.76 -0.25
C ALA A 34 -10.83 10.34 -0.28
N ILE A 35 -9.83 9.45 -0.26
CA ILE A 35 -8.42 9.79 -0.43
C ILE A 35 -7.97 9.23 -1.78
N SER A 36 -7.31 10.06 -2.57
CA SER A 36 -6.87 9.70 -3.91
C SER A 36 -5.35 9.72 -4.00
N MET A 37 -4.80 8.62 -4.51
CA MET A 37 -3.38 8.52 -4.85
C MET A 37 -2.99 9.61 -5.85
N GLU A 38 -1.77 10.11 -5.75
CA GLU A 38 -1.16 11.16 -6.58
C GLU A 38 -1.93 12.50 -6.60
N THR A 39 -2.94 12.68 -5.75
CA THR A 39 -3.76 13.90 -5.69
C THR A 39 -3.93 14.42 -4.26
N SER A 40 -4.07 13.53 -3.28
CA SER A 40 -4.22 13.91 -1.88
C SER A 40 -2.86 14.14 -1.22
N TYR A 41 -2.67 15.29 -0.58
CA TYR A 41 -1.49 15.54 0.25
C TYR A 41 -1.59 14.79 1.57
N LEU A 42 -0.44 14.33 2.09
CA LEU A 42 -0.38 13.66 3.40
C LEU A 42 -0.98 14.53 4.53
N THR A 43 -0.76 15.85 4.46
CA THR A 43 -1.30 16.82 5.42
C THR A 43 -2.83 16.92 5.40
N ASP A 44 -3.46 16.54 4.29
CA ASP A 44 -4.91 16.55 4.18
C ASP A 44 -5.54 15.24 4.69
N ILE A 45 -4.76 14.15 4.80
CA ILE A 45 -5.29 12.84 5.19
C ILE A 45 -5.69 12.83 6.67
N ALA A 46 -4.85 13.35 7.54
CA ALA A 46 -5.13 13.46 8.98
C ALA A 46 -4.37 14.63 9.61
N ASN A 47 -4.94 15.20 10.67
CA ASN A 47 -4.29 16.22 11.49
C ASN A 47 -3.27 15.59 12.45
N THR A 48 -2.16 15.10 11.89
CA THR A 48 -1.06 14.48 12.63
C THR A 48 0.29 14.95 12.08
N ALA A 49 1.37 14.68 12.80
CA ALA A 49 2.71 15.02 12.35
C ALA A 49 3.06 14.22 11.09
N VAL A 50 3.57 14.92 10.08
CA VAL A 50 4.21 14.28 8.92
C VAL A 50 5.65 13.95 9.30
N HIS A 51 5.96 12.67 9.30
CA HIS A 51 7.31 12.15 9.47
C HIS A 51 8.02 12.17 8.12
N LYS A 52 9.34 12.26 8.14
CA LYS A 52 10.17 12.22 6.93
C LYS A 52 11.55 11.68 7.21
N ASP A 53 12.13 11.08 6.19
CA ASP A 53 13.55 10.81 6.04
C ASP A 53 13.98 11.18 4.62
N ASP A 54 15.18 10.76 4.21
CA ASP A 54 15.76 11.13 2.91
C ASP A 54 14.96 10.53 1.74
N SER A 55 14.30 9.38 1.94
CA SER A 55 13.62 8.64 0.87
C SER A 55 12.13 8.92 0.78
N ALA A 56 11.45 9.15 1.91
CA ALA A 56 10.01 9.37 1.92
C ALA A 56 9.53 10.29 3.04
N SER A 57 8.30 10.78 2.86
CA SER A 57 7.48 11.39 3.90
C SER A 57 6.28 10.50 4.18
N TRP A 58 5.80 10.42 5.42
CA TRP A 58 4.64 9.60 5.76
C TRP A 58 3.88 10.12 6.97
N ILE A 59 2.62 9.71 7.07
CA ILE A 59 1.86 9.71 8.32
C ILE A 59 1.52 8.26 8.68
N CYS A 60 1.41 7.96 9.98
CA CYS A 60 0.93 6.65 10.42
C CYS A 60 -0.36 6.78 11.24
N LEU A 61 -1.37 5.99 10.86
CA LEU A 61 -2.62 5.85 11.57
C LEU A 61 -2.83 4.39 11.99
N HIS A 62 -3.34 4.16 13.20
CA HIS A 62 -3.80 2.84 13.62
C HIS A 62 -5.34 2.80 13.69
N SER A 63 -5.96 1.73 13.20
CA SER A 63 -7.41 1.53 13.27
C SER A 63 -7.85 0.79 14.53
N GLN A 64 -9.15 0.80 14.80
CA GLN A 64 -9.75 0.08 15.94
C GLN A 64 -9.58 -1.44 15.82
N GLU A 65 -9.46 -1.97 14.60
CA GLU A 65 -9.23 -3.39 14.29
C GLU A 65 -7.75 -3.81 14.44
N GLY A 66 -6.89 -2.89 14.89
CA GLY A 66 -5.47 -3.13 15.13
C GLY A 66 -4.62 -3.16 13.87
N ILE A 67 -5.06 -2.53 12.78
CA ILE A 67 -4.28 -2.37 11.54
C ILE A 67 -3.57 -1.03 11.60
N ASN A 68 -2.26 -1.04 11.35
CA ASN A 68 -1.47 0.16 11.10
C ASN A 68 -1.49 0.48 9.60
N TYR A 69 -1.65 1.74 9.27
CA TYR A 69 -1.65 2.30 7.93
C TYR A 69 -0.58 3.38 7.85
N TRP A 70 0.43 3.17 7.01
CA TRP A 70 1.39 4.21 6.66
C TRP A 70 1.01 4.76 5.30
N PHE A 71 0.59 6.02 5.28
CA PHE A 71 0.33 6.78 4.06
C PHE A 71 1.63 7.46 3.67
N ILE A 72 2.18 7.08 2.51
CA ILE A 72 3.57 7.35 2.13
C ILE A 72 3.58 8.22 0.87
N SER A 73 4.44 9.22 0.89
CA SER A 73 4.85 10.02 -0.26
C SER A 73 6.32 9.77 -0.51
N GLY A 74 6.67 9.11 -1.62
CA GLY A 74 8.06 8.96 -2.03
C GLY A 74 8.64 10.34 -2.34
N ASN A 75 9.80 10.71 -1.79
CA ASN A 75 10.31 12.08 -1.91
C ASN A 75 10.67 12.46 -3.36
N GLU A 76 11.08 11.49 -4.18
CA GLU A 76 11.45 11.73 -5.58
C GLU A 76 10.23 12.05 -6.46
N MET A 77 9.16 11.25 -6.32
CA MET A 77 8.00 11.28 -7.21
C MET A 77 6.75 11.91 -6.58
N GLY A 78 6.55 11.75 -5.27
CA GLY A 78 5.32 12.13 -4.57
C GLY A 78 5.27 13.59 -4.12
N ARG A 79 6.41 14.21 -3.73
CA ARG A 79 6.46 15.63 -3.31
C ARG A 79 5.39 16.04 -2.27
N GLY A 80 5.05 15.13 -1.36
CA GLY A 80 4.01 15.31 -0.34
C GLY A 80 2.62 14.75 -0.72
N LEU A 81 2.41 14.34 -1.98
CA LEU A 81 1.25 13.61 -2.43
C LEU A 81 1.37 12.12 -2.10
N LEU A 82 0.24 11.49 -1.77
CA LEU A 82 0.17 10.06 -1.47
C LEU A 82 0.55 9.22 -2.69
N THR A 83 1.61 8.42 -2.60
CA THR A 83 2.05 7.52 -3.69
C THR A 83 2.06 6.05 -3.26
N ALA A 84 2.08 5.77 -1.97
CA ALA A 84 1.99 4.40 -1.47
C ALA A 84 1.25 4.30 -0.14
N ILE A 85 0.70 3.13 0.14
CA ILE A 85 0.08 2.78 1.41
C ILE A 85 0.64 1.43 1.86
N ALA A 86 1.32 1.40 2.99
CA ALA A 86 1.68 0.15 3.67
C ALA A 86 0.65 -0.15 4.76
N MET A 87 0.26 -1.41 4.90
CA MET A 87 -0.72 -1.84 5.89
C MET A 87 -0.32 -3.16 6.55
N ALA A 88 -0.42 -3.26 7.86
CA ALA A 88 -0.13 -4.51 8.59
C ALA A 88 -0.79 -4.56 9.98
N LYS A 89 -0.92 -5.79 10.50
CA LYS A 89 -1.22 -6.05 11.93
C LYS A 89 0.05 -6.48 12.65
N ASP A 90 0.87 -5.50 13.03
CA ASP A 90 2.22 -5.72 13.55
C ASP A 90 2.48 -5.05 14.92
N GLY A 91 1.42 -4.69 15.64
CA GLY A 91 1.48 -4.17 17.02
C GLY A 91 1.33 -2.66 17.10
N ASN A 92 1.81 -2.06 18.18
CA ASN A 92 1.72 -0.61 18.40
C ASN A 92 3.07 0.06 18.10
N HIS A 93 3.07 1.05 17.23
CA HIS A 93 4.25 1.86 16.93
C HIS A 93 4.05 3.29 17.43
N LYS A 94 5.12 3.91 17.93
CA LYS A 94 5.03 5.21 18.64
C LYS A 94 4.59 6.36 17.74
N GLU A 95 4.90 6.29 16.46
CA GLU A 95 4.52 7.29 15.46
C GLU A 95 3.08 7.13 14.97
N CYS A 96 2.46 5.97 15.21
CA CYS A 96 1.11 5.68 14.74
C CYS A 96 0.09 6.24 15.73
N VAL A 97 -0.74 7.16 15.26
CA VAL A 97 -1.82 7.75 16.07
C VAL A 97 -3.13 7.04 15.79
N ALA A 98 -3.99 6.91 16.81
CA ALA A 98 -5.31 6.32 16.63
C ALA A 98 -6.13 7.14 15.63
N SER A 99 -6.67 6.48 14.61
CA SER A 99 -7.62 7.11 13.70
C SER A 99 -8.97 7.27 14.41
N PRO A 100 -9.55 8.48 14.46
CA PRO A 100 -10.89 8.66 15.01
C PRO A 100 -11.97 8.05 14.10
N GLU A 101 -11.67 7.87 12.82
CA GLU A 101 -12.57 7.41 11.78
C GLU A 101 -12.14 6.04 11.24
N SER A 102 -13.09 5.26 10.69
CA SER A 102 -12.77 3.98 10.07
C SER A 102 -11.96 4.18 8.80
N ILE A 103 -10.86 3.44 8.65
CA ILE A 103 -10.02 3.44 7.45
C ILE A 103 -10.39 2.22 6.62
N ARG A 104 -10.65 2.42 5.32
CA ARG A 104 -10.86 1.34 4.36
C ARG A 104 -9.94 1.52 3.18
N VAL A 105 -9.27 0.45 2.81
CA VAL A 105 -8.44 0.35 1.62
C VAL A 105 -8.86 -0.92 0.90
N SER A 106 -9.18 -0.81 -0.38
CA SER A 106 -9.57 -1.95 -1.21
C SER A 106 -9.05 -1.82 -2.63
N ILE A 107 -8.88 -2.95 -3.29
CA ILE A 107 -8.56 -3.05 -4.72
C ILE A 107 -9.56 -4.02 -5.32
N ALA A 108 -10.60 -3.50 -5.99
CA ALA A 108 -11.66 -4.29 -6.62
C ALA A 108 -12.13 -5.49 -5.78
N LYS A 109 -11.88 -6.73 -6.25
CA LYS A 109 -12.24 -7.99 -5.57
C LYS A 109 -11.01 -8.73 -4.98
N ILE A 110 -9.89 -8.02 -4.86
CA ILE A 110 -8.62 -8.60 -4.40
C ILE A 110 -8.58 -8.56 -2.87
N SER A 111 -8.32 -9.72 -2.25
CA SER A 111 -8.15 -9.84 -0.81
C SER A 111 -6.81 -9.25 -0.36
N LEU A 112 -6.78 -8.47 0.71
CA LEU A 112 -5.56 -7.77 1.17
C LEU A 112 -4.99 -8.38 2.47
N LEU A 113 -5.40 -7.89 3.63
CA LEU A 113 -4.92 -8.37 4.94
C LEU A 113 -5.77 -9.51 5.50
N ASP A 114 -5.20 -10.25 6.47
CA ASP A 114 -5.82 -11.34 7.24
C ASP A 114 -6.43 -12.49 6.40
N THR A 115 -5.96 -12.61 5.17
CA THR A 115 -6.40 -13.62 4.21
C THR A 115 -5.32 -14.69 4.05
N THR A 116 -5.70 -15.85 3.49
CA THR A 116 -4.80 -16.98 3.28
C THR A 116 -4.14 -16.91 1.90
N ARG A 117 -3.04 -17.66 1.70
CA ARG A 117 -2.45 -17.83 0.36
C ARG A 117 -3.47 -18.36 -0.65
N GLN A 118 -4.38 -19.23 -0.22
CA GLN A 118 -5.42 -19.80 -1.07
C GLN A 118 -6.44 -18.74 -1.51
N ASP A 119 -6.87 -17.85 -0.62
CA ASP A 119 -7.79 -16.77 -0.95
C ASP A 119 -7.14 -15.78 -1.93
N ILE A 120 -5.86 -15.45 -1.73
CA ILE A 120 -5.08 -14.64 -2.68
C ILE A 120 -5.06 -15.33 -4.05
N ALA A 121 -4.72 -16.62 -4.10
CA ALA A 121 -4.69 -17.39 -5.34
C ALA A 121 -6.04 -17.37 -6.08
N GLN A 122 -7.14 -17.51 -5.34
CA GLN A 122 -8.49 -17.45 -5.90
C GLN A 122 -8.81 -16.05 -6.45
N SER A 123 -8.43 -14.99 -5.73
CA SER A 123 -8.67 -13.62 -6.16
C SER A 123 -7.86 -13.22 -7.40
N LEU A 124 -6.65 -13.77 -7.57
CA LEU A 124 -5.73 -13.44 -8.66
C LEU A 124 -5.79 -14.42 -9.85
N GLY A 125 -6.41 -15.59 -9.69
CA GLY A 125 -6.53 -16.58 -10.76
C GLY A 125 -5.36 -17.57 -10.88
N SER A 126 -4.94 -18.17 -9.76
CA SER A 126 -3.83 -19.14 -9.63
C SER A 126 -2.46 -18.61 -10.06
N HIS A 127 -1.58 -18.38 -9.09
CA HIS A 127 -0.22 -17.91 -9.33
C HIS A 127 0.79 -18.74 -8.56
N GLU A 128 1.83 -19.24 -9.22
CA GLU A 128 2.93 -19.97 -8.55
C GLU A 128 3.62 -19.11 -7.48
N LEU A 129 3.54 -17.78 -7.62
CA LEU A 129 4.11 -16.81 -6.70
C LEU A 129 3.45 -16.82 -5.31
N ILE A 130 2.24 -17.36 -5.14
CA ILE A 130 1.62 -17.50 -3.81
C ILE A 130 2.41 -18.42 -2.88
N GLN A 131 3.42 -19.13 -3.35
CA GLN A 131 4.31 -19.96 -2.53
C GLN A 131 5.53 -19.18 -2.01
N LYS A 132 5.79 -17.99 -2.55
CA LYS A 132 6.91 -17.11 -2.12
C LYS A 132 6.58 -16.43 -0.80
N GLU A 133 7.60 -16.08 -0.02
CA GLU A 133 7.41 -15.31 1.22
C GLU A 133 6.89 -13.90 0.97
N ALA A 134 7.25 -13.33 -0.18
CA ALA A 134 6.71 -12.08 -0.68
C ALA A 134 6.75 -12.05 -2.21
N PHE A 135 5.86 -11.28 -2.82
CA PHE A 135 5.85 -11.01 -4.25
C PHE A 135 5.15 -9.68 -4.54
N LEU A 136 5.42 -9.10 -5.71
CA LEU A 136 4.83 -7.86 -6.18
C LEU A 136 4.01 -8.14 -7.46
N LEU A 137 2.79 -7.62 -7.48
CA LEU A 137 1.99 -7.48 -8.69
C LEU A 137 2.11 -6.06 -9.20
N TYR A 138 2.18 -5.88 -10.51
CA TYR A 138 2.06 -4.56 -11.14
C TYR A 138 0.97 -4.56 -12.21
N TYR A 139 0.34 -3.41 -12.42
CA TYR A 139 -0.64 -3.17 -13.47
C TYR A 139 -0.40 -1.78 -14.05
N GLU A 140 -0.02 -1.74 -15.32
CA GLU A 140 0.30 -0.51 -16.02
C GLU A 140 -0.83 -0.10 -16.96
N THR A 141 -1.14 1.19 -16.97
CA THR A 141 -2.11 1.77 -17.90
C THR A 141 -1.57 3.05 -18.51
N PRO A 142 -1.79 3.28 -19.82
CA PRO A 142 -1.50 4.56 -20.44
C PRO A 142 -2.22 5.70 -19.71
N ALA A 143 -1.49 6.75 -19.38
CA ALA A 143 -2.01 8.01 -18.84
C ALA A 143 -2.04 9.08 -19.96
N GLN A 144 -2.36 10.33 -19.61
CA GLN A 144 -2.39 11.41 -20.61
C GLN A 144 -1.00 11.65 -21.22
N GLY A 145 -0.91 11.73 -22.55
CA GLY A 145 0.35 11.96 -23.24
C GLY A 145 1.21 10.71 -23.34
N GLU A 146 2.50 10.84 -23.05
CA GLU A 146 3.48 9.73 -23.04
C GLU A 146 3.69 9.13 -21.64
N PHE A 147 2.84 9.48 -20.68
CA PHE A 147 2.94 8.97 -19.31
C PHE A 147 2.26 7.60 -19.18
N THR A 148 2.80 6.77 -18.30
CA THR A 148 2.23 5.50 -17.86
C THR A 148 1.97 5.57 -16.36
N GLN A 149 0.77 5.16 -15.94
CA GLN A 149 0.48 4.95 -14.53
C GLN A 149 0.76 3.50 -14.17
N SER A 150 1.66 3.28 -13.22
CA SER A 150 1.96 1.97 -12.64
C SER A 150 1.29 1.85 -11.28
N ASN A 151 0.43 0.84 -11.13
CA ASN A 151 -0.20 0.46 -9.88
C ASN A 151 0.45 -0.82 -9.38
N THR A 152 0.89 -0.86 -8.13
CA THR A 152 1.56 -2.02 -7.55
C THR A 152 0.84 -2.55 -6.32
N LEU A 153 0.94 -3.85 -6.10
CA LEU A 153 0.45 -4.52 -4.90
C LEU A 153 1.45 -5.60 -4.48
N SER A 154 2.13 -5.36 -3.38
CA SER A 154 3.05 -6.31 -2.77
C SER A 154 2.41 -7.04 -1.61
N TYR A 155 2.59 -8.36 -1.57
CA TYR A 155 2.18 -9.20 -0.46
C TYR A 155 3.39 -9.69 0.32
N TYR A 156 3.26 -9.69 1.65
CA TYR A 156 4.23 -10.26 2.57
C TYR A 156 3.52 -11.27 3.46
N PHE A 157 3.98 -12.51 3.43
CA PHE A 157 3.37 -13.63 4.14
C PHE A 157 4.18 -14.01 5.37
N ASN A 158 3.49 -14.52 6.38
CA ASN A 158 4.10 -15.33 7.42
C ASN A 158 3.34 -16.65 7.49
N SER A 159 4.05 -17.74 7.17
CA SER A 159 3.43 -19.04 6.96
C SER A 159 2.33 -18.91 5.90
N ASP A 160 1.06 -19.21 6.22
CA ASP A 160 -0.06 -19.17 5.26
C ASP A 160 -0.83 -17.83 5.22
N LYS A 161 -0.55 -16.90 6.15
CA LYS A 161 -1.34 -15.66 6.27
C LYS A 161 -0.60 -14.45 5.71
N VAL A 162 -1.35 -13.55 5.06
CA VAL A 162 -0.84 -12.23 4.72
C VAL A 162 -0.63 -11.41 5.99
N ARG A 163 0.61 -10.95 6.20
CA ARG A 163 0.99 -10.11 7.36
C ARG A 163 1.01 -8.64 7.06
N GLY A 164 1.31 -8.31 5.82
CA GLY A 164 1.34 -6.94 5.37
C GLY A 164 1.20 -6.86 3.87
N VAL A 165 0.69 -5.71 3.44
CA VAL A 165 0.57 -5.35 2.03
C VAL A 165 1.10 -3.95 1.82
N ILE A 166 1.69 -3.72 0.66
CA ILE A 166 2.06 -2.38 0.21
C ILE A 166 1.38 -2.15 -1.13
N ILE A 167 0.73 -1.00 -1.26
CA ILE A 167 0.01 -0.60 -2.45
C ILE A 167 0.67 0.66 -2.96
N GLY A 168 1.13 0.66 -4.22
CA GLY A 168 1.75 1.81 -4.86
C GLY A 168 0.92 2.30 -6.04
N GLN A 169 0.99 3.61 -6.30
CA GLN A 169 0.55 4.19 -7.56
C GLN A 169 1.47 5.37 -7.90
N ILE A 170 2.09 5.30 -9.07
CA ILE A 170 2.99 6.34 -9.59
C ILE A 170 2.76 6.48 -11.10
N THR A 171 2.65 7.71 -11.56
CA THR A 171 2.62 8.09 -12.97
C THR A 171 3.99 8.64 -13.39
N SER A 172 4.63 8.00 -14.37
CA SER A 172 5.96 8.37 -14.87
C SER A 172 6.03 8.28 -16.40
N ASN A 173 7.09 8.80 -17.01
CA ASN A 173 7.37 8.64 -18.44
C ASN A 173 8.44 7.57 -18.69
#